data_AF-A0A013VQY0-F1
#
_entry.id   AF-A0A013VQY0-F1
#
_cell.length_a   1.000
_cell.length_b   1.000
_cell.length_c   1.000
_cell.angle_alpha   90.00
_cell.angle_beta   90.00
_cell.angle_gamma   90.00
#
_symmetry.space_group_name_H-M   'P 1'
#
loop_
_entity.id
_entity.type
_entity.pdbx_description
1 polymer ?
#
loop_
_entity_poly.entity_id
_entity_poly.type
_entity_poly.pdbx_seq_one_letter_code
_entity_poly.pdbx_strand_id
1 'polypeptide(L)'
;MRRTHSISTGGIFDITEDFCVSNGIPFVRTSGSCSGVYGPEKVVHTGNGVLHHFELNENGSVIFSFCEIQSLGTIDAIRKRAEFANFLPPPISMVENAAADIAGGPDNG
;
A
#
# COMPACT_ATOMS: atom_id res chain seq x y z
N MET A 1 -2.61 -19.86 25.30
CA MET A 1 -3.21 -18.64 24.73
C MET A 1 -2.81 -18.56 23.26
N ARG A 2 -3.63 -19.02 22.31
CA ARG A 2 -3.29 -18.90 20.88
C ARG A 2 -3.56 -17.46 20.47
N ARG A 3 -2.53 -16.72 20.05
CA ARG A 3 -2.74 -15.43 19.37
C ARG A 3 -3.43 -15.74 18.05
N THR A 4 -4.72 -15.46 17.97
CA THR A 4 -5.48 -15.48 16.71
C THR A 4 -4.76 -14.53 15.75
N HIS A 5 -4.17 -15.08 14.69
CA HIS A 5 -3.80 -14.26 13.54
C HIS A 5 -5.12 -13.91 12.87
N SER A 6 -5.58 -12.66 13.00
CA SER A 6 -6.75 -12.21 12.26
C SER A 6 -6.36 -12.11 10.79
N ILE A 7 -6.92 -12.98 9.96
CA ILE A 7 -6.91 -12.78 8.52
C ILE A 7 -7.86 -11.63 8.25
N SER A 8 -7.32 -10.46 7.92
CA SER A 8 -8.13 -9.31 7.52
C SER A 8 -8.77 -9.57 6.16
N THR A 9 -10.05 -9.21 6.02
CA THR A 9 -10.76 -9.28 4.74
C THR A 9 -10.01 -8.43 3.70
N GLY A 10 -9.72 -8.97 2.52
CA GLY A 10 -8.97 -8.25 1.48
C GLY A 10 -7.44 -8.20 1.70
N GLY A 11 -6.90 -8.96 2.67
CA GLY A 11 -5.45 -9.02 2.89
C GLY A 11 -4.85 -7.71 3.44
N ILE A 12 -5.65 -6.91 4.14
CA ILE A 12 -5.25 -5.63 4.72
C ILE A 12 -4.31 -5.87 5.92
N PHE A 13 -3.25 -5.08 6.02
CA PHE A 13 -2.31 -5.07 7.13
C PHE A 13 -2.39 -3.74 7.88
N ASP A 14 -3.50 -3.49 8.58
CA ASP A 14 -3.87 -2.18 9.15
C ASP A 14 -2.68 -1.48 9.85
N ILE A 15 -2.01 -2.16 10.78
CA ILE A 15 -0.89 -1.60 11.54
C ILE A 15 0.28 -1.19 10.64
N THR A 16 0.62 -2.02 9.65
CA THR A 16 1.75 -1.77 8.75
C THR A 16 1.40 -0.69 7.73
N GLU A 17 0.19 -0.72 7.19
CA GLU A 17 -0.31 0.28 6.24
C GLU A 17 -0.41 1.66 6.91
N ASP A 18 -0.98 1.73 8.12
CA ASP A 18 -1.06 2.97 8.91
C ASP A 18 0.32 3.53 9.23
N PHE A 19 1.29 2.67 9.58
CA PHE A 19 2.66 3.09 9.78
C PHE A 19 3.25 3.70 8.51
N CYS A 20 3.07 3.06 7.36
CA CYS A 20 3.56 3.57 6.09
C CYS A 20 2.91 4.91 5.74
N VAL A 21 1.58 5.03 5.88
CA VAL A 21 0.84 6.27 5.61
C VAL A 21 1.31 7.40 6.53
N SER A 22 1.45 7.12 7.83
CA SER A 22 1.86 8.11 8.83
C SER A 22 3.29 8.61 8.61
N ASN A 23 4.16 7.77 8.04
CA ASN A 23 5.56 8.10 7.76
C ASN A 23 5.81 8.47 6.28
N GLY A 24 4.77 8.56 5.46
CA GLY A 24 4.89 8.87 4.03
C GLY A 24 5.68 7.83 3.23
N ILE A 25 5.72 6.57 3.67
CA ILE A 25 6.44 5.49 3.02
C ILE A 25 5.56 4.93 1.90
N PRO A 26 5.94 5.06 0.61
CA PRO A 26 5.13 4.56 -0.49
C PRO A 26 5.05 3.03 -0.47
N PHE A 27 3.89 2.48 -0.80
CA PHE A 27 3.70 1.04 -0.92
C PHE A 27 2.64 0.68 -1.96
N VAL A 28 2.68 -0.58 -2.41
CA VAL A 28 1.62 -1.19 -3.21
C VAL A 28 1.22 -2.50 -2.54
N ARG A 29 -0.07 -2.67 -2.27
CA ARG A 29 -0.66 -3.92 -1.81
C ARG A 29 -1.48 -4.54 -2.95
N THR A 30 -1.37 -5.86 -3.09
CA THR A 30 -2.26 -6.63 -3.98
C THR A 30 -2.88 -7.78 -3.20
N SER A 31 -4.18 -8.00 -3.37
CA SER A 31 -4.90 -9.15 -2.84
C SER A 31 -5.59 -9.92 -3.95
N GLY A 32 -5.53 -11.25 -3.88
CA GLY A 32 -6.36 -12.13 -4.71
C GLY A 32 -7.83 -12.04 -4.32
N SER A 33 -8.70 -12.73 -5.05
CA SER A 33 -10.13 -12.77 -4.75
C SER A 33 -10.46 -13.82 -3.68
N CYS A 34 -11.55 -13.56 -2.94
CA CYS A 34 -12.23 -14.56 -2.13
C CYS A 34 -13.71 -14.57 -2.56
N SER A 35 -14.08 -15.61 -3.32
CA SER A 35 -15.40 -15.69 -3.95
C SER A 35 -16.54 -15.49 -2.94
N GLY A 36 -17.45 -14.58 -3.27
CA GLY A 36 -18.58 -14.20 -2.42
C GLY A 36 -18.26 -13.22 -1.29
N VAL A 37 -16.99 -12.82 -1.11
CA VAL A 37 -16.56 -11.89 -0.05
C VAL A 37 -15.92 -10.63 -0.65
N TYR A 38 -14.90 -10.78 -1.49
CA TYR A 38 -14.22 -9.66 -2.16
C TYR A 38 -13.55 -10.09 -3.48
N GLY A 39 -13.50 -9.16 -4.44
CA GLY A 39 -12.74 -9.30 -5.69
C GLY A 39 -11.24 -9.05 -5.48
N PRO A 40 -10.41 -9.31 -6.50
CA PRO A 40 -8.99 -9.01 -6.41
C PRO A 40 -8.78 -7.49 -6.46
N GLU A 41 -7.87 -6.98 -5.64
CA GLU A 41 -7.68 -5.55 -5.41
C GLU A 41 -6.20 -5.20 -5.47
N LYS A 42 -5.91 -3.99 -5.96
CA LYS A 42 -4.64 -3.30 -5.75
C LYS A 42 -4.88 -2.00 -4.99
N VAL A 43 -4.06 -1.74 -3.99
CA VAL A 43 -4.00 -0.45 -3.29
C VAL A 43 -2.64 0.18 -3.47
N VAL A 44 -2.65 1.46 -3.84
CA VAL A 44 -1.44 2.25 -4.10
C VAL A 44 -1.39 3.43 -3.13
N HIS A 45 -0.27 3.56 -2.44
CA HIS A 45 0.09 4.71 -1.64
C HIS A 45 1.40 5.31 -2.16
N THR A 46 1.41 6.61 -2.47
CA THR A 46 2.60 7.29 -3.02
C THR A 46 3.34 8.14 -1.98
N GLY A 47 2.99 8.03 -0.70
CA GLY A 47 3.53 8.84 0.39
C GLY A 47 2.77 10.15 0.64
N ASN A 48 1.67 10.41 -0.09
CA ASN A 48 0.88 11.64 -0.02
C ASN A 48 -0.25 11.62 1.03
N GLY A 49 -0.29 10.61 1.90
CA GLY A 49 -1.39 10.40 2.85
C GLY A 49 -2.66 9.75 2.28
N VAL A 50 -2.77 9.52 0.95
CA VAL A 50 -3.99 9.00 0.32
C VAL A 50 -3.78 7.58 -0.19
N LEU A 51 -4.76 6.71 0.07
CA LEU A 51 -4.83 5.36 -0.49
C LEU A 51 -5.70 5.37 -1.73
N HIS A 52 -5.20 4.78 -2.81
CA HIS A 52 -5.95 4.61 -4.05
C HIS A 52 -6.22 3.13 -4.30
N HIS A 53 -7.51 2.79 -4.33
CA HIS A 53 -7.98 1.43 -4.58
C HIS A 53 -8.26 1.23 -6.07
N PHE A 54 -7.98 0.03 -6.55
CA PHE A 54 -8.19 -0.41 -7.90
C PHE A 54 -8.73 -1.84 -7.90
N GLU A 55 -9.81 -2.06 -8.64
CA GLU A 55 -10.29 -3.41 -8.95
C GLU A 55 -9.34 -4.05 -9.97
N LEU A 56 -9.05 -5.34 -9.77
CA LEU A 56 -8.25 -6.13 -10.70
C LEU A 56 -9.11 -7.19 -11.38
N ASN A 57 -8.60 -7.75 -12.46
CA ASN A 57 -9.01 -9.08 -12.93
C ASN A 57 -8.16 -10.16 -12.26
N GLU A 58 -8.49 -11.43 -12.54
CA GLU A 58 -7.75 -12.59 -12.04
C GLU A 58 -6.29 -12.64 -12.52
N ASN A 59 -5.93 -11.88 -13.56
CA ASN A 59 -4.56 -11.78 -14.06
C ASN A 59 -3.77 -10.63 -13.40
N GLY A 60 -4.37 -9.88 -12.47
CA GLY A 60 -3.76 -8.74 -11.80
C GLY A 60 -3.77 -7.43 -12.60
N SER A 61 -4.50 -7.37 -13.71
CA SER A 61 -4.68 -6.14 -14.49
C SER A 61 -5.81 -5.30 -13.93
N VAL A 62 -5.62 -3.98 -13.90
CA VAL A 62 -6.64 -3.03 -13.43
C VAL A 62 -7.83 -3.01 -14.38
N ILE A 63 -9.02 -3.04 -13.81
CA ILE A 63 -10.30 -2.90 -14.53
C ILE A 63 -10.88 -1.53 -14.21
N PHE A 64 -11.52 -0.91 -15.21
CA PHE A 64 -12.30 0.31 -15.05
C PHE A 64 -13.77 0.01 -15.31
N SER A 65 -14.64 0.37 -14.37
CA SER A 65 -16.08 0.31 -14.59
C SER A 65 -16.50 1.38 -15.61
N PHE A 66 -17.66 1.18 -16.25
CA PHE A 66 -18.21 2.19 -17.15
C PHE A 66 -18.46 3.53 -16.43
N CYS A 67 -18.93 3.49 -15.19
CA CYS A 67 -19.11 4.70 -14.37
C CYS A 67 -17.77 5.42 -14.11
N GLU A 68 -16.69 4.67 -13.83
CA GLU A 68 -15.36 5.26 -13.63
C GLU A 68 -14.85 5.89 -14.93
N ILE A 69 -14.99 5.22 -16.07
CA ILE A 69 -14.64 5.75 -17.39
C ILE A 69 -15.39 7.06 -17.67
N GLN A 70 -16.70 7.10 -17.40
CA GLN A 70 -17.50 8.32 -17.55
C GLN A 70 -17.04 9.44 -16.61
N SER A 71 -16.68 9.11 -15.37
CA SER A 71 -16.20 10.10 -14.39
C SER A 71 -14.84 10.69 -14.76
N LEU A 72 -13.96 9.89 -15.36
CA LEU A 72 -12.64 10.33 -15.85
C LEU A 72 -12.76 11.18 -17.12
N GLY A 73 -13.82 10.96 -17.92
CA GLY A 73 -14.28 11.83 -19.00
C GLY A 73 -13.38 11.91 -20.24
N THR A 74 -12.12 11.47 -20.15
CA THR A 74 -11.16 11.51 -21.26
C THR A 74 -10.25 10.28 -21.26
N ILE A 75 -9.78 9.88 -22.44
CA ILE A 75 -8.85 8.77 -22.57
C ILE A 75 -7.50 9.05 -21.88
N ASP A 76 -7.06 10.32 -21.85
CA ASP A 76 -5.82 10.70 -21.18
C ASP A 76 -5.94 10.60 -19.66
N ALA A 77 -7.09 10.92 -19.07
CA ALA A 77 -7.34 10.71 -17.65
C ALA A 77 -7.36 9.21 -17.30
N ILE A 78 -7.96 8.37 -18.15
CA ILE A 78 -7.95 6.91 -17.99
C ILE A 78 -6.52 6.38 -18.07
N ARG A 79 -5.71 6.85 -19.02
CA ARG A 79 -4.31 6.44 -19.14
C ARG A 79 -3.50 6.83 -17.91
N LYS A 80 -3.63 8.07 -17.43
CA LYS A 80 -2.97 8.54 -16.20
C LYS A 80 -3.39 7.70 -14.99
N ARG A 81 -4.68 7.35 -14.88
CA ARG A 81 -5.20 6.50 -13.81
C ARG A 81 -4.62 5.08 -13.89
N ALA A 82 -4.49 4.52 -15.09
CA ALA A 82 -3.85 3.22 -15.32
C ALA A 82 -2.34 3.25 -15.04
N GLU A 83 -1.63 4.30 -15.44
CA GLU A 83 -0.21 4.51 -15.12
C GLU A 83 0.00 4.61 -13.60
N PHE A 84 -0.86 5.36 -12.90
CA PHE A 84 -0.83 5.46 -11.44
C PHE A 84 -1.00 4.08 -10.76
N ALA A 85 -1.87 3.23 -11.31
CA ALA A 85 -2.06 1.88 -10.80
C ALA A 85 -0.84 0.94 -11.03
N ASN A 86 0.08 1.33 -11.90
CA ASN A 86 1.36 0.66 -12.15
C ASN A 86 2.53 1.35 -11.45
N PHE A 87 2.26 2.24 -10.50
CA PHE A 87 3.27 2.81 -9.63
C PHE A 87 4.14 1.71 -9.01
N LEU A 88 5.46 1.90 -9.10
CA LEU A 88 6.44 1.07 -8.42
C LEU A 88 7.05 1.90 -7.29
N PRO A 89 6.83 1.52 -6.02
CA PRO A 89 7.47 2.19 -4.90
C PRO A 89 8.99 2.22 -5.07
N PRO A 90 9.65 3.34 -4.73
CA PRO A 90 11.11 3.37 -4.73
C PRO A 90 11.66 2.36 -3.71
N PRO A 91 12.88 1.81 -3.93
CA PRO A 91 13.52 0.95 -2.94
C PRO A 91 13.68 1.64 -1.60
N ILE A 92 13.43 0.92 -0.51
CA ILE A 92 13.61 1.41 0.85
C ILE A 92 15.09 1.24 1.25
N SER A 93 15.71 2.30 1.77
CA SER A 93 17.04 2.24 2.38
C SER A 93 16.94 2.57 3.87
N MET A 94 17.64 1.79 4.69
CA MET A 94 17.81 2.08 6.11
C MET A 94 19.04 2.98 6.26
N VAL A 95 18.89 4.08 6.99
CA VAL A 95 20.01 4.97 7.33
C VAL A 95 20.28 4.82 8.82
N GLU A 96 21.53 4.57 9.20
CA GLU A 96 21.94 4.54 10.60
C GLU A 96 21.82 5.95 11.20
N ASN A 97 21.06 6.06 12.28
CA ASN A 97 20.96 7.30 13.02
C ASN A 97 22.07 7.34 14.09
N ALA A 98 23.20 7.97 13.77
CA ALA A 98 24.39 8.05 14.64
C ALA A 98 24.20 8.84 15.95
N ALA A 99 22.97 9.25 16.29
CA ALA A 99 22.66 10.06 17.46
C ALA A 99 22.26 9.26 18.73
N ALA A 100 22.16 7.93 18.67
CA ALA A 100 21.66 7.13 19.80
C ALA A 100 22.74 6.56 20.75
N ASP A 101 24.03 6.62 20.39
CA ASP A 101 25.10 5.90 21.10
C ASP A 101 25.90 6.71 22.15
N ILE A 102 25.41 7.89 22.56
CA ILE A 102 26.05 8.70 23.60
C ILE A 102 25.25 8.71 24.91
N ALA A 103 25.00 7.53 25.50
CA ALA A 103 24.58 7.42 26.90
C ALA A 103 24.88 6.04 27.53
N GLY A 104 26.07 5.48 27.30
CA GLY A 104 26.62 4.43 28.16
C GLY A 104 27.65 5.05 29.10
N GLY A 105 27.28 5.24 30.37
CA GLY A 105 28.06 5.95 31.40
C GLY A 105 29.42 5.33 31.74
N PRO A 106 30.25 6.05 32.53
CA PRO A 106 31.62 5.64 32.80
C PRO A 106 31.68 4.30 33.56
N ASP A 107 32.45 3.40 32.99
CA ASP A 107 33.06 2.22 33.61
C ASP A 107 33.77 2.63 34.92
N ASN A 108 33.33 2.06 36.04
CA ASN A 108 34.00 2.16 37.32
C ASN A 108 34.62 0.80 37.67
N GLY A 109 35.86 0.60 37.25
CA GLY A 109 36.97 -0.01 38.02
C GLY A 109 36.85 -1.47 38.41
#